data_AF-A0A564YIM7-F1
#
_entry.id   AF-A0A564YIM7-F1
#
_cell.length_a   1.000
_cell.length_b   1.000
_cell.length_c   1.000
_cell.angle_alpha   90.00
_cell.angle_beta   90.00
_cell.angle_gamma   90.00
#
_symmetry.space_group_name_H-M   'P 1'
#
loop_
_entity.id
_entity.type
_entity.pdbx_description
1 polymer ?
#
loop_
_entity_poly.entity_id
_entity_poly.type
_entity_poly.pdbx_seq_one_letter_code
_entity_poly.pdbx_strand_id
1 'polypeptide(L)'
;MTEHQEQEQQQTVLVWHGPSPYLSLKIRPSIPTDAFWNLPVVYARRDLSQEVEDDGVYEIPLLLAAPMYVLLKKHEADLAKDATDGSFISEIEFPTRMKPSRTRNLDYIYNRLKDAPTLKACEAILHPLPTRLVFEVLVLIVQQMRLNFKMSSALTEFMIKVDFSAPYLWNSAAGRENEFKKYAEDRNLSEDDLIIRLSNKVADIWAVDLENTVEKPTEKLMFRFIMANLTRIVGSYFRALNNQFQNDRYLSIKVNKDPNSRTNSRMQVLGLKFGRFLVTLDEGCLKNKFKESESFYHYQHTLPANVIKSLLLLNTPEMFKPSPKTAEYIFHDKEGCNFENPECVCQHKNME
;
A
#
# COMPACT_ATOMS: atom_id res chain seq x y z
N MET A 1 33.06 15.47 -52.58
CA MET A 1 33.65 14.16 -52.19
C MET A 1 33.97 14.27 -50.71
N THR A 2 32.98 13.92 -49.88
CA THR A 2 32.86 12.61 -49.18
C THR A 2 33.65 12.68 -47.88
N GLU A 3 33.18 12.27 -46.71
CA GLU A 3 31.95 11.60 -46.28
C GLU A 3 31.99 11.59 -44.75
N HIS A 4 30.82 11.45 -44.15
CA HIS A 4 30.63 11.13 -42.74
C HIS A 4 31.46 9.91 -42.31
N GLN A 5 32.10 9.98 -41.14
CA GLN A 5 32.24 8.81 -40.27
C GLN A 5 31.84 9.19 -38.84
N GLU A 6 30.62 8.78 -38.52
CA GLU A 6 30.08 8.59 -37.19
C GLU A 6 31.04 7.71 -36.38
N GLN A 7 31.52 8.20 -35.24
CA GLN A 7 31.96 7.31 -34.17
C GLN A 7 30.86 7.25 -33.13
N GLU A 8 30.07 6.18 -33.26
CA GLU A 8 29.14 5.66 -32.26
C GLU A 8 29.85 5.61 -30.90
N GLN A 9 29.40 6.45 -29.96
CA GLN A 9 29.55 6.14 -28.54
C GLN A 9 28.65 4.94 -28.25
N GLN A 10 29.20 3.74 -28.36
CA GLN A 10 28.63 2.55 -27.75
C GLN A 10 28.44 2.82 -26.26
N GLN A 11 27.21 3.11 -25.86
CA GLN A 11 26.75 2.94 -24.49
C GLN A 11 27.00 1.48 -24.13
N THR A 12 28.09 1.23 -23.41
CA THR A 12 28.30 -0.01 -22.70
C THR A 12 27.24 -0.09 -21.60
N VAL A 13 26.11 -0.69 -21.94
CA VAL A 13 25.16 -1.21 -20.95
C VAL A 13 25.94 -2.22 -20.13
N LEU A 14 26.24 -1.88 -18.88
CA LEU A 14 26.85 -2.81 -17.93
C LEU A 14 25.82 -3.91 -17.63
N VAL A 15 25.82 -4.95 -18.46
CA VAL A 15 25.12 -6.21 -18.21
C VAL A 15 26.00 -7.00 -17.25
N TRP A 16 25.50 -7.23 -16.03
CA TRP A 16 26.18 -8.08 -15.05
C TRP A 16 26.18 -9.54 -15.53
N HIS A 17 27.36 -10.12 -15.76
CA HIS A 17 27.55 -11.50 -16.22
C HIS A 17 27.92 -12.49 -15.10
N GLY A 18 27.86 -12.06 -13.82
CA GLY A 18 28.06 -12.94 -12.67
C GLY A 18 26.78 -13.61 -12.19
N PRO A 19 26.85 -14.70 -11.40
CA PRO A 19 25.69 -15.19 -10.66
C PRO A 19 25.09 -14.06 -9.80
N SER A 20 23.77 -14.07 -9.63
CA SER A 20 23.04 -13.03 -8.90
C SER A 20 23.73 -12.75 -7.57
N PRO A 21 24.19 -11.52 -7.29
CA PRO A 21 24.96 -11.25 -6.09
C PRO A 21 24.12 -11.61 -4.88
N TYR A 22 24.62 -12.57 -4.10
CA TYR A 22 24.03 -13.03 -2.87
C TYR A 22 23.67 -11.82 -1.99
N LEU A 23 22.35 -11.63 -1.80
CA LEU A 23 21.84 -10.96 -0.61
C LEU A 23 22.56 -11.64 0.55
N SER A 24 23.31 -10.88 1.35
CA SER A 24 23.76 -11.35 2.66
C SER A 24 22.54 -11.48 3.59
N LEU A 25 21.60 -12.34 3.21
CA LEU A 25 20.88 -13.19 4.13
C LEU A 25 21.97 -14.12 4.67
N LYS A 26 22.49 -13.87 5.88
CA LYS A 26 22.87 -15.02 6.70
C LYS A 26 21.67 -15.96 6.60
N ILE A 27 21.88 -17.17 6.10
CA ILE A 27 20.81 -18.17 5.90
C ILE A 27 20.15 -18.34 7.27
N ARG A 28 19.09 -17.57 7.51
CA ARG A 28 18.22 -17.74 8.65
C ARG A 28 17.24 -18.83 8.24
N PRO A 29 16.91 -19.77 9.13
CA PRO A 29 15.91 -20.77 8.84
C PRO A 29 14.62 -20.04 8.43
N SER A 30 14.11 -20.38 7.25
CA SER A 30 12.81 -19.89 6.78
C SER A 30 11.77 -20.09 7.87
N ILE A 31 10.99 -19.05 8.19
CA ILE A 31 9.84 -19.19 9.10
C ILE A 31 9.02 -20.41 8.65
N PRO A 32 8.90 -21.45 9.49
CA PRO A 32 8.02 -22.57 9.21
C PRO A 32 6.59 -22.05 8.99
N THR A 33 5.90 -22.56 7.98
CA THR A 33 4.56 -22.07 7.59
C THR A 33 3.58 -22.02 8.77
N ASP A 34 3.68 -22.96 9.71
CA ASP A 34 2.93 -23.04 10.95
C ASP A 34 3.25 -21.92 11.96
N ALA A 35 4.50 -21.45 12.01
CA ALA A 35 4.90 -20.32 12.85
C ALA A 35 4.47 -18.96 12.25
N PHE A 36 4.40 -18.87 10.91
CA PHE A 36 3.95 -17.66 10.21
C PHE A 36 2.54 -17.22 10.64
N TRP A 37 1.60 -18.16 10.75
CA TRP A 37 0.19 -17.84 11.04
C TRP A 37 -0.06 -17.26 12.44
N ASN A 38 0.85 -17.49 13.38
CA ASN A 38 0.71 -17.03 14.77
C ASN A 38 1.33 -15.64 15.04
N LEU A 39 1.86 -15.01 14.00
CA LEU A 39 2.57 -13.74 14.13
C LEU A 39 1.61 -12.54 14.37
N PRO A 40 1.90 -11.62 15.31
CA PRO A 40 1.14 -10.37 15.49
C PRO A 40 1.29 -9.39 14.30
N VAL A 41 0.47 -8.32 14.25
CA VAL A 41 0.64 -7.21 13.29
C VAL A 41 2.07 -6.67 13.37
N VAL A 42 2.77 -6.63 12.25
CA VAL A 42 4.16 -6.18 12.18
C VAL A 42 4.22 -4.66 12.04
N TYR A 43 4.16 -3.95 13.16
CA TYR A 43 4.37 -2.49 13.19
C TYR A 43 5.86 -2.18 13.29
N ALA A 44 6.34 -1.20 12.53
CA ALA A 44 7.69 -0.66 12.67
C ALA A 44 7.89 -0.12 14.10
N ARG A 45 8.62 -0.87 14.93
CA ARG A 45 8.96 -0.54 16.30
C ARG A 45 10.44 -0.84 16.57
N ARG A 46 10.96 -0.29 17.67
CA ARG A 46 12.38 -0.37 18.05
C ARG A 46 12.86 -1.81 18.37
N ASP A 47 11.91 -2.68 18.64
CA ASP A 47 12.01 -4.11 18.97
C ASP A 47 12.07 -5.02 17.73
N LEU A 48 11.61 -4.56 16.56
CA LEU A 48 11.82 -5.26 15.27
C LEU A 48 13.26 -5.16 14.74
N SER A 49 14.08 -4.37 15.43
CA SER A 49 15.30 -3.80 14.89
C SER A 49 16.49 -3.93 15.84
N GLN A 50 16.31 -4.68 16.92
CA GLN A 50 17.43 -5.32 17.58
C GLN A 50 17.96 -6.39 16.62
N GLU A 51 19.28 -6.41 16.38
CA GLU A 51 19.95 -7.70 16.20
C GLU A 51 19.66 -8.46 17.48
N VAL A 52 18.55 -9.21 17.51
CA VAL A 52 18.32 -10.14 18.59
C VAL A 52 19.29 -11.28 18.27
N GLU A 53 20.44 -11.23 18.92
CA GLU A 53 21.09 -12.46 19.36
C GLU A 53 19.99 -13.26 20.07
N ASP A 54 19.45 -14.26 19.37
CA ASP A 54 18.40 -15.19 19.77
C ASP A 54 16.96 -14.65 19.85
N ASP A 55 16.14 -14.99 18.85
CA ASP A 55 14.65 -14.93 18.82
C ASP A 55 13.94 -13.60 18.43
N GLY A 56 14.41 -12.92 17.39
CA GLY A 56 13.58 -11.94 16.67
C GLY A 56 12.50 -12.61 15.81
N VAL A 57 11.23 -12.50 16.22
CA VAL A 57 10.04 -13.16 15.64
C VAL A 57 9.72 -12.81 14.16
N TYR A 58 10.44 -11.88 13.52
CA TYR A 58 10.06 -11.33 12.20
C TYR A 58 11.22 -11.25 11.19
N GLU A 59 11.04 -11.85 10.02
CA GLU A 59 11.97 -11.84 8.86
C GLU A 59 11.96 -10.52 8.04
N ILE A 60 11.64 -9.37 8.62
CA ILE A 60 11.65 -8.11 7.84
C ILE A 60 13.09 -7.63 7.64
N PRO A 61 13.56 -7.43 6.39
CA PRO A 61 14.91 -6.93 6.15
C PRO A 61 15.12 -5.55 6.78
N LEU A 62 16.28 -5.34 7.39
CA LEU A 62 16.64 -4.06 8.00
C LEU A 62 16.56 -2.89 7.00
N LEU A 63 16.93 -3.16 5.74
CA LEU A 63 16.83 -2.22 4.62
C LEU A 63 15.40 -1.68 4.44
N LEU A 64 14.37 -2.44 4.79
CA LEU A 64 12.97 -2.02 4.76
C LEU A 64 12.49 -1.50 6.12
N ALA A 65 12.84 -2.19 7.21
CA ALA A 65 12.37 -1.85 8.56
C ALA A 65 12.87 -0.49 9.05
N ALA A 66 14.15 -0.17 8.84
CA ALA A 66 14.76 1.04 9.37
C ALA A 66 14.20 2.33 8.71
N PRO A 67 14.09 2.45 7.37
CA PRO A 67 13.44 3.59 6.75
C PRO A 67 11.98 3.77 7.17
N MET A 68 11.22 2.68 7.29
CA MET A 68 9.83 2.75 7.76
C MET A 68 9.74 3.27 9.20
N TYR A 69 10.60 2.76 10.10
CA TYR A 69 10.65 3.21 11.48
C TYR A 69 10.99 4.70 11.60
N VAL A 70 12.05 5.14 10.92
CA VAL A 70 12.47 6.55 10.94
C VAL A 70 11.40 7.44 10.32
N LEU A 71 10.77 7.02 9.22
CA LEU A 71 9.68 7.75 8.58
C LEU A 71 8.51 7.96 9.53
N LEU A 72 8.04 6.90 10.18
CA LEU A 72 6.92 6.95 11.13
C LEU A 72 7.23 7.90 12.29
N LYS A 73 8.41 7.76 12.92
CA LYS A 73 8.84 8.59 14.05
C LYS A 73 8.93 10.07 13.67
N LYS A 74 9.49 10.38 12.50
CA LYS A 74 9.59 11.76 12.01
C LYS A 74 8.20 12.32 11.69
N HIS A 75 7.37 11.56 10.98
CA HIS A 75 6.01 11.96 10.64
C HIS A 75 5.16 12.28 11.89
N GLU A 76 5.18 11.43 12.92
CA GLU A 76 4.47 11.68 14.17
C GLU A 76 5.01 12.92 14.90
N ALA A 77 6.33 13.14 14.89
CA ALA A 77 6.95 14.31 15.50
C ALA A 77 6.63 15.62 14.73
N ASP A 78 6.58 15.57 13.41
CA ASP A 78 6.27 16.72 12.57
C ASP A 78 4.77 17.08 12.67
N LEU A 79 3.89 16.07 12.69
CA LEU A 79 2.45 16.27 12.97
C LEU A 79 2.20 16.89 14.35
N ALA A 80 2.97 16.52 15.37
CA ALA A 80 2.83 17.08 16.71
C ALA A 80 3.23 18.56 16.80
N LYS A 81 4.07 19.04 15.88
CA LYS A 81 4.54 20.43 15.83
C LYS A 81 3.63 21.32 14.99
N ASP A 82 3.36 20.89 13.76
CA ASP A 82 2.75 21.72 12.72
C ASP A 82 1.41 21.15 12.22
N ALA A 83 0.80 20.23 12.98
CA ALA A 83 -0.44 19.54 12.63
C ALA A 83 -0.37 18.97 11.20
N THR A 84 -1.41 19.19 10.39
CA THR A 84 -1.49 18.68 9.01
C THR A 84 -0.32 19.14 8.13
N ASP A 85 0.11 20.39 8.29
CA ASP A 85 1.14 20.98 7.42
C ASP A 85 2.52 20.35 7.67
N GLY A 86 2.76 19.84 8.89
CA GLY A 86 3.96 19.07 9.23
C GLY A 86 4.03 17.68 8.61
N SER A 87 2.93 17.15 8.09
CA SER A 87 2.96 15.84 7.43
C SER A 87 3.71 15.91 6.10
N PHE A 88 4.68 15.02 5.87
CA PHE A 88 5.29 14.89 4.54
C PHE A 88 4.27 14.57 3.43
N ILE A 89 3.09 14.01 3.76
CA ILE A 89 1.99 13.80 2.80
C ILE A 89 1.45 15.14 2.28
N SER A 90 1.56 16.22 3.06
CA SER A 90 1.16 17.55 2.60
C SER A 90 2.06 18.05 1.44
N GLU A 91 3.30 17.56 1.38
CA GLU A 91 4.36 18.00 0.46
C GLU A 91 4.63 17.02 -0.70
N ILE A 92 3.92 15.89 -0.77
CA ILE A 92 4.09 14.98 -1.91
C ILE A 92 3.47 15.61 -3.16
N GLU A 93 4.31 15.77 -4.19
CA GLU A 93 3.93 16.40 -5.44
C GLU A 93 4.03 15.44 -6.62
N PHE A 94 3.22 15.73 -7.63
CA PHE A 94 3.26 15.15 -8.97
C PHE A 94 4.44 15.76 -9.75
N PRO A 95 5.23 15.00 -10.55
CA PRO A 95 4.74 14.05 -11.54
C PRO A 95 4.79 12.55 -11.21
N THR A 96 3.79 11.82 -11.73
CA THR A 96 3.65 10.33 -11.78
C THR A 96 4.81 9.63 -12.43
N ARG A 97 5.40 10.24 -13.45
CA ARG A 97 6.70 9.83 -13.93
C ARG A 97 7.67 10.39 -12.92
N MET A 98 8.39 9.51 -12.23
CA MET A 98 9.68 9.84 -11.67
C MET A 98 10.50 10.48 -12.79
N LYS A 99 10.38 11.81 -12.96
CA LYS A 99 11.46 12.58 -13.53
C LYS A 99 12.58 12.27 -12.57
N PRO A 100 13.69 11.63 -13.01
CA PRO A 100 14.82 11.38 -12.14
C PRO A 100 15.11 12.72 -11.47
N SER A 101 14.85 12.78 -10.16
CA SER A 101 14.99 14.04 -9.45
C SER A 101 16.44 14.44 -9.68
N ARG A 102 16.68 15.69 -10.08
CA ARG A 102 18.03 16.26 -10.23
C ARG A 102 18.83 16.29 -8.91
N THR A 103 18.38 15.58 -7.88
CA THR A 103 19.06 15.43 -6.60
C THR A 103 19.96 14.20 -6.63
N ARG A 104 21.26 14.48 -6.77
CA ARG A 104 22.36 13.58 -6.44
C ARG A 104 22.01 12.76 -5.17
N ASN A 105 22.27 11.45 -5.26
CA ASN A 105 22.50 10.51 -4.16
C ASN A 105 21.33 9.76 -3.48
N LEU A 106 20.12 9.64 -4.06
CA LEU A 106 19.16 8.61 -3.57
C LEU A 106 19.75 7.19 -3.66
N ASP A 107 20.39 6.86 -4.79
CA ASP A 107 21.08 5.58 -4.98
C ASP A 107 22.26 5.42 -4.02
N TYR A 108 22.97 6.51 -3.70
CA TYR A 108 24.05 6.49 -2.72
C TYR A 108 23.51 6.23 -1.30
N ILE A 109 22.39 6.87 -0.91
CA ILE A 109 21.75 6.60 0.39
C ILE A 109 21.28 5.16 0.44
N TYR A 110 20.64 4.67 -0.62
CA TYR A 110 20.22 3.27 -0.75
C TYR A 110 21.40 2.31 -0.60
N ASN A 111 22.51 2.54 -1.31
CA ASN A 111 23.72 1.71 -1.22
C ASN A 111 24.31 1.74 0.20
N ARG A 112 24.38 2.92 0.84
CA ARG A 112 24.83 3.02 2.23
C ARG A 112 23.93 2.30 3.22
N LEU A 113 22.62 2.29 2.99
CA LEU A 113 21.67 1.55 3.82
C LEU A 113 21.78 0.04 3.61
N LYS A 114 22.04 -0.39 2.38
CA LYS A 114 22.26 -1.80 2.04
C LYS A 114 23.47 -2.37 2.76
N ASP A 115 24.52 -1.56 2.92
CA ASP A 115 25.76 -1.94 3.60
C ASP A 115 25.73 -1.71 5.12
N ALA A 116 24.64 -1.12 5.65
CA ALA A 116 24.53 -0.81 7.07
C ALA A 116 24.20 -2.08 7.88
N PRO A 117 25.05 -2.49 8.83
CA PRO A 117 24.88 -3.76 9.53
C PRO A 117 23.80 -3.73 10.62
N THR A 118 23.45 -2.54 11.13
CA THR A 118 22.58 -2.40 12.32
C THR A 118 21.57 -1.28 12.15
N LEU A 119 20.47 -1.33 12.90
CA LEU A 119 19.48 -0.26 12.94
C LEU A 119 20.11 1.09 13.27
N LYS A 120 21.00 1.13 14.27
CA LYS A 120 21.67 2.36 14.69
C LYS A 120 22.48 2.98 13.55
N ALA A 121 23.12 2.15 12.72
CA ALA A 121 23.82 2.62 11.52
C ALA A 121 22.84 3.17 10.48
N CYS A 122 21.71 2.50 10.24
CA CYS A 122 20.66 3.01 9.36
C CYS A 122 20.05 4.33 9.88
N GLU A 123 19.76 4.43 11.17
CA GLU A 123 19.24 5.65 11.81
C GLU A 123 20.22 6.82 11.68
N ALA A 124 21.53 6.57 11.85
CA ALA A 124 22.55 7.60 11.66
C ALA A 124 22.60 8.14 10.21
N ILE A 125 22.27 7.30 9.23
CA ILE A 125 22.16 7.71 7.82
C ILE A 125 20.85 8.48 7.57
N LEU A 126 19.74 8.04 8.15
CA LEU A 126 18.38 8.52 7.82
C LEU A 126 17.93 9.73 8.63
N HIS A 127 18.30 9.83 9.92
CA HIS A 127 17.83 10.91 10.79
C HIS A 127 18.16 12.33 10.29
N PRO A 128 19.35 12.59 9.72
CA PRO A 128 19.68 13.91 9.17
C PRO A 128 18.85 14.29 7.94
N LEU A 129 18.22 13.33 7.26
CA LEU A 129 17.46 13.58 6.04
C LEU A 129 16.08 14.16 6.34
N PRO A 130 15.51 15.04 5.51
CA PRO A 130 14.12 15.47 5.61
C PRO A 130 13.15 14.28 5.54
N THR A 131 11.99 14.37 6.21
CA THR A 131 10.98 13.30 6.28
C THR A 131 10.53 12.84 4.89
N ARG A 132 10.29 13.80 3.98
CA ARG A 132 10.00 13.54 2.56
C ARG A 132 11.10 12.71 1.87
N LEU A 133 12.37 12.95 2.15
CA LEU A 133 13.48 12.22 1.52
C LEU A 133 13.58 10.78 2.06
N VAL A 134 13.32 10.57 3.34
CA VAL A 134 13.23 9.22 3.92
C VAL A 134 12.10 8.42 3.25
N PHE A 135 10.96 9.07 2.98
CA PHE A 135 9.88 8.48 2.21
C PHE A 135 10.29 8.10 0.78
N GLU A 136 10.99 8.98 0.05
CA GLU A 136 11.46 8.67 -1.31
C GLU A 136 12.48 7.51 -1.32
N VAL A 137 13.35 7.41 -0.30
CA VAL A 137 14.25 6.26 -0.12
C VAL A 137 13.46 4.97 0.11
N LEU A 138 12.43 4.99 0.96
CA LEU A 138 11.55 3.84 1.18
C LEU A 138 10.86 3.41 -0.12
N VAL A 139 10.37 4.37 -0.90
CA VAL A 139 9.77 4.10 -2.22
C VAL A 139 10.80 3.40 -3.11
N LEU A 140 12.01 3.93 -3.23
CA LEU A 140 13.08 3.31 -4.03
C LEU A 140 13.35 1.86 -3.59
N ILE A 141 13.42 1.59 -2.28
CA ILE A 141 13.62 0.23 -1.75
C ILE A 141 12.50 -0.71 -2.21
N VAL A 142 11.23 -0.31 -2.06
CA VAL A 142 10.09 -1.13 -2.50
C VAL A 142 10.14 -1.41 -4.01
N GLN A 143 10.57 -0.44 -4.81
CA GLN A 143 10.75 -0.62 -6.25
C GLN A 143 11.80 -1.66 -6.62
N GLN A 144 12.90 -1.72 -5.84
CA GLN A 144 13.96 -2.71 -6.04
C GLN A 144 13.53 -4.11 -5.56
N MET A 145 12.68 -4.20 -4.53
CA MET A 145 12.20 -5.47 -3.99
C MET A 145 11.20 -6.20 -4.90
N ARG A 146 10.44 -5.48 -5.73
CA ARG A 146 9.49 -6.04 -6.71
C ARG A 146 8.54 -7.11 -6.13
N LEU A 147 7.90 -6.79 -5.00
CA LEU A 147 7.04 -7.73 -4.26
C LEU A 147 5.83 -8.24 -5.06
N ASN A 148 5.27 -7.42 -5.97
CA ASN A 148 4.33 -7.82 -7.03
C ASN A 148 3.23 -8.83 -6.62
N PHE A 149 2.51 -8.56 -5.53
CA PHE A 149 1.40 -9.40 -5.07
C PHE A 149 0.33 -9.56 -6.13
N LYS A 150 0.11 -10.79 -6.58
CA LYS A 150 -0.91 -11.09 -7.58
C LYS A 150 -2.30 -11.02 -6.96
N MET A 151 -3.11 -10.09 -7.45
CA MET A 151 -4.52 -9.97 -7.08
C MET A 151 -5.34 -11.09 -7.71
N SER A 152 -6.36 -11.57 -7.01
CA SER A 152 -7.34 -12.48 -7.60
C SER A 152 -8.18 -11.79 -8.67
N SER A 153 -8.82 -12.59 -9.53
CA SER A 153 -9.80 -12.09 -10.49
C SER A 153 -10.96 -11.39 -9.78
N ALA A 154 -11.44 -11.96 -8.65
CA ALA A 154 -12.52 -11.40 -7.86
C ALA A 154 -12.19 -9.99 -7.35
N LEU A 155 -10.99 -9.81 -6.80
CA LEU A 155 -10.54 -8.50 -6.36
C LEU A 155 -10.35 -7.52 -7.52
N THR A 156 -9.75 -7.98 -8.62
CA THR A 156 -9.53 -7.15 -9.82
C THR A 156 -10.88 -6.64 -10.35
N GLU A 157 -11.90 -7.51 -10.46
CA GLU A 157 -13.23 -7.14 -10.91
C GLU A 157 -13.91 -6.14 -10.00
N PHE A 158 -13.79 -6.35 -8.68
CA PHE A 158 -14.38 -5.47 -7.69
C PHE A 158 -13.74 -4.07 -7.72
N MET A 159 -12.41 -4.00 -7.79
CA MET A 159 -11.66 -2.74 -7.78
C MET A 159 -11.77 -1.95 -9.08
N ILE A 160 -12.22 -2.57 -10.18
CA ILE A 160 -12.65 -1.84 -11.39
C ILE A 160 -13.94 -1.05 -11.12
N LYS A 161 -14.82 -1.56 -10.25
CA LYS A 161 -16.13 -0.97 -9.96
C LYS A 161 -16.10 0.00 -8.77
N VAL A 162 -15.15 -0.15 -7.84
CA VAL A 162 -15.10 0.62 -6.58
C VAL A 162 -13.84 1.46 -6.48
N ASP A 163 -14.05 2.76 -6.24
CA ASP A 163 -12.98 3.72 -5.91
C ASP A 163 -13.42 4.58 -4.70
N PHE A 164 -12.84 4.31 -3.53
CA PHE A 164 -13.13 5.06 -2.29
C PHE A 164 -12.67 6.52 -2.30
N SER A 165 -12.04 6.96 -3.40
CA SER A 165 -11.54 8.31 -3.57
C SER A 165 -12.41 9.17 -4.49
N ALA A 166 -13.41 8.58 -5.16
CA ALA A 166 -14.39 9.31 -5.94
C ALA A 166 -15.79 8.70 -5.75
N PRO A 167 -16.33 8.68 -4.51
CA PRO A 167 -17.62 8.08 -4.21
C PRO A 167 -18.82 8.75 -4.90
N TYR A 168 -18.64 9.84 -5.67
CA TYR A 168 -19.72 10.42 -6.50
C TYR A 168 -19.43 10.44 -8.01
N LEU A 169 -18.28 9.89 -8.44
CA LEU A 169 -17.98 9.67 -9.85
C LEU A 169 -17.41 8.27 -9.99
N TRP A 170 -18.31 7.31 -9.81
CA TRP A 170 -18.08 5.92 -10.18
C TRP A 170 -17.75 5.91 -11.65
N ASN A 171 -16.72 5.15 -12.01
CA ASN A 171 -16.04 5.31 -13.26
C ASN A 171 -17.02 5.36 -14.44
N SER A 172 -17.24 6.54 -15.01
CA SER A 172 -18.17 6.73 -16.13
C SER A 172 -17.72 5.93 -17.37
N ALA A 173 -16.42 5.62 -17.46
CA ALA A 173 -15.87 4.74 -18.49
C ALA A 173 -16.15 3.25 -18.24
N ALA A 174 -16.68 2.85 -17.07
CA ALA A 174 -17.21 1.51 -16.84
C ALA A 174 -18.62 1.29 -17.43
N GLY A 175 -19.22 2.33 -18.02
CA GLY A 175 -20.41 2.21 -18.88
C GLY A 175 -21.68 1.75 -18.17
N ARG A 176 -21.77 1.87 -16.85
CA ARG A 176 -23.00 1.55 -16.11
C ARG A 176 -23.44 2.77 -15.33
N GLU A 177 -24.67 3.19 -15.60
CA GLU A 177 -25.49 3.86 -14.60
C GLU A 177 -25.35 3.10 -13.28
N ASN A 178 -24.64 3.73 -12.35
CA ASN A 178 -24.38 3.40 -10.96
C ASN A 178 -25.07 2.15 -10.36
N GLU A 179 -24.53 0.95 -10.58
CA GLU A 179 -25.04 -0.31 -9.97
C GLU A 179 -25.15 -0.22 -8.44
N PHE A 180 -24.16 0.41 -7.78
CA PHE A 180 -24.19 0.59 -6.32
C PHE A 180 -25.21 1.63 -5.83
N LYS A 181 -25.72 2.52 -6.70
CA LYS A 181 -26.62 3.65 -6.35
C LYS A 181 -28.00 3.12 -6.47
N LYS A 182 -28.26 2.43 -7.58
CA LYS A 182 -29.41 1.56 -7.71
C LYS A 182 -29.48 0.56 -6.56
N TYR A 183 -28.38 -0.12 -6.21
CA TYR A 183 -28.35 -1.01 -5.05
C TYR A 183 -28.68 -0.29 -3.73
N ALA A 184 -28.11 0.90 -3.49
CA ALA A 184 -28.39 1.68 -2.29
C ALA A 184 -29.85 2.18 -2.26
N GLU A 185 -30.38 2.64 -3.39
CA GLU A 185 -31.77 3.08 -3.56
C GLU A 185 -32.75 1.91 -3.37
N ASP A 186 -32.52 0.78 -4.04
CA ASP A 186 -33.33 -0.45 -3.96
C ASP A 186 -33.35 -1.02 -2.53
N ARG A 187 -32.28 -0.82 -1.75
CA ARG A 187 -32.12 -1.29 -0.38
C ARG A 187 -32.37 -0.21 0.68
N ASN A 188 -32.74 1.01 0.27
CA ASN A 188 -32.91 2.17 1.14
C ASN A 188 -31.72 2.40 2.10
N LEU A 189 -30.50 2.27 1.59
CA LEU A 189 -29.26 2.43 2.34
C LEU A 189 -28.78 3.88 2.30
N SER A 190 -28.25 4.37 3.43
CA SER A 190 -27.50 5.61 3.42
C SER A 190 -26.14 5.45 2.72
N GLU A 191 -25.52 6.56 2.36
CA GLU A 191 -24.16 6.54 1.79
C GLU A 191 -23.14 5.94 2.76
N ASP A 192 -23.25 6.25 4.05
CA ASP A 192 -22.38 5.71 5.09
C ASP A 192 -22.55 4.18 5.20
N ASP A 193 -23.78 3.67 5.13
CA ASP A 193 -24.04 2.22 5.14
C ASP A 193 -23.43 1.53 3.91
N LEU A 194 -23.53 2.16 2.74
CA LEU A 194 -22.94 1.64 1.51
C LEU A 194 -21.40 1.61 1.62
N ILE A 195 -20.77 2.68 2.12
CA ILE A 195 -19.32 2.74 2.32
C ILE A 195 -18.85 1.62 3.25
N ILE A 196 -19.55 1.39 4.36
CA ILE A 196 -19.23 0.33 5.33
C ILE A 196 -19.31 -1.05 4.66
N ARG A 197 -20.37 -1.33 3.90
CA ARG A 197 -20.57 -2.62 3.20
C ARG A 197 -19.49 -2.87 2.15
N LEU A 198 -19.19 -1.88 1.32
CA LEU A 198 -18.13 -1.97 0.32
C LEU A 198 -16.76 -2.15 0.98
N SER A 199 -16.50 -1.43 2.07
CA SER A 199 -15.27 -1.54 2.84
C SER A 199 -15.07 -2.93 3.42
N ASN A 200 -16.12 -3.49 4.04
CA ASN A 200 -16.13 -4.86 4.54
C ASN A 200 -15.86 -5.87 3.41
N LYS A 201 -16.47 -5.69 2.23
CA LYS A 201 -16.25 -6.56 1.07
C LYS A 201 -14.81 -6.53 0.59
N VAL A 202 -14.21 -5.35 0.45
CA VAL A 202 -12.80 -5.23 0.03
C VAL A 202 -11.86 -5.84 1.06
N ALA A 203 -12.07 -5.54 2.34
CA ALA A 203 -11.25 -6.09 3.41
C ALA A 203 -11.31 -7.64 3.45
N ASP A 204 -12.49 -8.21 3.24
CA ASP A 204 -12.71 -9.66 3.21
C ASP A 204 -12.03 -10.33 2.01
N ILE A 205 -12.25 -9.81 0.78
CA ILE A 205 -11.57 -10.33 -0.42
C ILE A 205 -10.05 -10.22 -0.25
N TRP A 206 -9.57 -9.08 0.25
CA TRP A 206 -8.14 -8.85 0.41
C TRP A 206 -7.49 -9.76 1.46
N ALA A 207 -8.16 -9.99 2.59
CA ALA A 207 -7.68 -10.93 3.62
C ALA A 207 -7.56 -12.35 3.05
N VAL A 208 -8.57 -12.80 2.30
CA VAL A 208 -8.60 -14.11 1.63
C VAL A 208 -7.52 -14.21 0.54
N ASP A 209 -7.35 -13.17 -0.27
CA ASP A 209 -6.31 -13.13 -1.30
C ASP A 209 -4.94 -13.30 -0.66
N LEU A 210 -4.61 -12.51 0.37
CA LEU A 210 -3.31 -12.55 1.06
C LEU A 210 -2.96 -13.92 1.66
N GLU A 211 -3.95 -14.75 1.99
CA GLU A 211 -3.75 -16.12 2.44
C GLU A 211 -3.47 -17.04 1.25
N ASN A 212 -4.29 -16.94 0.20
CA ASN A 212 -4.34 -17.89 -0.92
C ASN A 212 -3.39 -17.57 -2.08
N THR A 213 -2.67 -16.44 -2.05
CA THR A 213 -1.76 -16.11 -3.14
C THR A 213 -0.52 -17.03 -3.21
N VAL A 214 0.12 -17.06 -4.38
CA VAL A 214 1.29 -17.91 -4.68
C VAL A 214 2.62 -17.36 -4.15
N GLU A 215 2.66 -16.10 -3.69
CA GLU A 215 3.90 -15.49 -3.18
C GLU A 215 4.40 -16.19 -1.91
N LYS A 216 5.72 -16.09 -1.70
CA LYS A 216 6.37 -16.74 -0.57
C LYS A 216 5.94 -16.10 0.76
N PRO A 217 5.96 -16.85 1.88
CA PRO A 217 5.64 -16.29 3.21
C PRO A 217 6.41 -15.01 3.55
N THR A 218 7.71 -14.94 3.24
CA THR A 218 8.53 -13.74 3.48
C THR A 218 8.06 -12.54 2.66
N GLU A 219 7.69 -12.74 1.38
CA GLU A 219 7.12 -11.67 0.54
C GLU A 219 5.80 -11.18 1.13
N LYS A 220 4.93 -12.12 1.56
CA LYS A 220 3.64 -11.82 2.20
C LYS A 220 3.85 -10.97 3.45
N LEU A 221 4.84 -11.33 4.26
CA LEU A 221 5.22 -10.60 5.47
C LEU A 221 5.70 -9.18 5.14
N MET A 222 6.56 -9.01 4.12
CA MET A 222 7.08 -7.71 3.71
C MET A 222 5.98 -6.79 3.17
N PHE A 223 5.05 -7.32 2.37
CA PHE A 223 3.89 -6.56 1.90
C PHE A 223 2.99 -6.13 3.06
N ARG A 224 2.64 -7.07 3.96
CA ARG A 224 1.82 -6.79 5.14
C ARG A 224 2.47 -5.72 6.04
N PHE A 225 3.79 -5.81 6.23
CA PHE A 225 4.56 -4.79 6.94
C PHE A 225 4.47 -3.41 6.27
N ILE A 226 4.66 -3.33 4.95
CA ILE A 226 4.57 -2.05 4.23
C ILE A 226 3.17 -1.46 4.38
N MET A 227 2.13 -2.25 4.11
CA MET A 227 0.76 -1.76 4.14
C MET A 227 0.31 -1.36 5.54
N ALA A 228 0.56 -2.17 6.58
CA ALA A 228 0.16 -1.84 7.94
C ALA A 228 0.77 -0.51 8.43
N ASN A 229 2.04 -0.25 8.10
CA ASN A 229 2.72 0.98 8.52
C ASN A 229 2.33 2.19 7.67
N LEU A 230 2.12 2.03 6.35
CA LEU A 230 1.57 3.09 5.52
C LEU A 230 0.14 3.46 5.96
N THR A 231 -0.70 2.47 6.30
CA THR A 231 -2.04 2.69 6.85
C THR A 231 -1.97 3.51 8.13
N ARG A 232 -1.01 3.23 9.03
CA ARG A 232 -0.81 4.03 10.25
C ARG A 232 -0.46 5.48 9.95
N ILE A 233 0.48 5.72 9.03
CA ILE A 233 0.90 7.07 8.59
C ILE A 233 -0.28 7.83 7.98
N VAL A 234 -1.05 7.17 7.11
CA VAL A 234 -2.23 7.76 6.48
C VAL A 234 -3.30 8.07 7.54
N GLY A 235 -3.55 7.16 8.47
CA GLY A 235 -4.49 7.36 9.56
C GLY A 235 -4.11 8.51 10.50
N SER A 236 -2.83 8.69 10.84
CA SER A 236 -2.38 9.86 11.61
C SER A 236 -2.56 11.17 10.85
N TYR A 237 -2.27 11.19 9.55
CA TYR A 237 -2.49 12.36 8.71
C TYR A 237 -3.98 12.75 8.62
N PHE A 238 -4.87 11.80 8.38
CA PHE A 238 -6.32 12.09 8.30
C PHE A 238 -6.92 12.50 9.65
N ARG A 239 -6.41 11.97 10.77
CA ARG A 239 -6.78 12.46 12.09
C ARG A 239 -6.35 13.91 12.30
N ALA A 240 -5.11 14.25 11.96
CA ALA A 240 -4.61 15.62 12.06
C ALA A 240 -5.36 16.62 11.16
N LEU A 241 -5.83 16.15 9.99
CA LEU A 241 -6.70 16.92 9.09
C LEU A 241 -8.07 17.23 9.68
N ASN A 242 -8.56 16.35 10.57
CA ASN A 242 -9.95 16.39 11.00
C ASN A 242 -10.10 16.03 12.48
N ASN A 243 -9.53 16.88 13.33
CA ASN A 243 -9.54 16.75 14.79
C ASN A 243 -10.96 16.77 15.42
N GLN A 244 -12.00 17.03 14.62
CA GLN A 244 -13.38 17.14 15.08
C GLN A 244 -14.11 15.79 15.15
N PHE A 245 -13.68 14.79 14.39
CA PHE A 245 -14.29 13.47 14.46
C PHE A 245 -13.58 12.60 15.50
N GLN A 246 -14.36 12.01 16.40
CA GLN A 246 -13.88 10.87 17.22
C GLN A 246 -13.39 9.75 16.28
N ASN A 247 -12.45 8.91 16.73
CA ASN A 247 -11.79 7.84 15.96
C ASN A 247 -12.75 6.99 15.11
N ASP A 248 -13.16 7.51 13.95
CA ASP A 248 -13.96 6.83 12.96
C ASP A 248 -13.00 6.11 12.01
N ARG A 249 -13.13 4.78 11.93
CA ARG A 249 -12.30 3.96 11.05
C ARG A 249 -12.46 4.38 9.58
N TYR A 250 -13.59 4.99 9.21
CA TYR A 250 -13.88 5.47 7.86
C TYR A 250 -13.56 6.95 7.64
N LEU A 251 -12.94 7.63 8.62
CA LEU A 251 -12.59 9.05 8.52
C LEU A 251 -11.81 9.35 7.23
N SER A 252 -10.84 8.49 6.88
CA SER A 252 -10.03 8.65 5.69
C SER A 252 -10.86 8.63 4.41
N ILE A 253 -11.86 7.75 4.30
CA ILE A 253 -12.77 7.71 3.14
C ILE A 253 -13.65 8.97 3.13
N LYS A 254 -14.26 9.31 4.27
CA LYS A 254 -15.16 10.47 4.39
C LYS A 254 -14.46 11.79 4.05
N VAL A 255 -13.20 11.95 4.44
CA VAL A 255 -12.41 13.17 4.16
C VAL A 255 -11.82 13.17 2.75
N ASN A 256 -11.53 12.00 2.17
CA ASN A 256 -10.92 11.89 0.85
C ASN A 256 -11.93 11.83 -0.31
N LYS A 257 -13.22 11.98 -0.01
CA LYS A 257 -14.32 11.76 -0.97
C LYS A 257 -14.42 12.77 -2.11
N ASP A 258 -13.86 13.96 -1.96
CA ASP A 258 -13.83 14.96 -3.03
C ASP A 258 -12.68 14.63 -4.01
N PRO A 259 -12.98 14.25 -5.27
CA PRO A 259 -11.97 13.91 -6.26
C PRO A 259 -11.08 15.11 -6.64
N ASN A 260 -11.57 16.34 -6.48
CA ASN A 260 -10.83 17.55 -6.80
C ASN A 260 -10.01 18.07 -5.60
N SER A 261 -10.09 17.40 -4.45
CA SER A 261 -9.37 17.83 -3.25
C SER A 261 -7.86 17.58 -3.39
N ARG A 262 -7.07 18.45 -2.77
CA ARG A 262 -5.61 18.28 -2.64
C ARG A 262 -5.27 16.97 -1.93
N THR A 263 -6.08 16.59 -0.92
CA THR A 263 -5.92 15.34 -0.18
C THR A 263 -6.06 14.13 -1.09
N ASN A 264 -7.05 14.12 -1.97
CA ASN A 264 -7.23 13.06 -2.96
C ASN A 264 -6.04 12.92 -3.91
N SER A 265 -5.56 14.06 -4.42
CA SER A 265 -4.38 14.12 -5.29
C SER A 265 -3.13 13.56 -4.60
N ARG A 266 -2.91 13.92 -3.32
CA ARG A 266 -1.81 13.37 -2.49
C ARG A 266 -1.95 11.86 -2.30
N MET A 267 -3.15 11.38 -1.97
CA MET A 267 -3.40 9.94 -1.84
C MET A 267 -3.22 9.19 -3.17
N GLN A 268 -3.54 9.82 -4.30
CA GLN A 268 -3.25 9.25 -5.62
C GLN A 268 -1.74 9.11 -5.84
N VAL A 269 -0.94 10.12 -5.49
CA VAL A 269 0.53 10.06 -5.59
C VAL A 269 1.11 8.93 -4.73
N LEU A 270 0.60 8.73 -3.51
CA LEU A 270 0.96 7.57 -2.67
C LEU A 270 0.64 6.24 -3.37
N GLY A 271 -0.59 6.10 -3.86
CA GLY A 271 -1.03 4.92 -4.60
C GLY A 271 -0.12 4.61 -5.79
N LEU A 272 0.27 5.63 -6.57
CA LEU A 272 1.14 5.47 -7.74
C LEU A 272 2.58 5.10 -7.40
N LYS A 273 3.11 5.60 -6.27
CA LYS A 273 4.49 5.30 -5.85
C LYS A 273 4.68 3.83 -5.45
N PHE A 274 3.64 3.19 -4.91
CA PHE A 274 3.69 1.81 -4.44
C PHE A 274 2.95 0.81 -5.34
N GLY A 275 1.84 1.21 -5.95
CA GLY A 275 0.88 0.34 -6.66
C GLY A 275 1.51 -0.68 -7.58
N ARG A 276 2.19 -0.21 -8.63
CA ARG A 276 2.78 -1.10 -9.66
C ARG A 276 3.92 -2.01 -9.16
N PHE A 277 4.41 -1.80 -7.94
CA PHE A 277 5.52 -2.56 -7.36
C PHE A 277 5.08 -3.49 -6.22
N LEU A 278 3.93 -3.17 -5.61
CA LEU A 278 3.34 -3.96 -4.56
C LEU A 278 2.31 -4.93 -5.09
N VAL A 279 1.55 -4.58 -6.14
CA VAL A 279 0.48 -5.43 -6.66
C VAL A 279 0.56 -5.60 -8.17
N THR A 280 0.16 -6.78 -8.64
CA THR A 280 -0.02 -7.13 -10.04
C THR A 280 -1.44 -7.61 -10.26
N LEU A 281 -2.06 -7.16 -11.35
CA LEU A 281 -3.44 -7.48 -11.67
C LEU A 281 -3.55 -8.85 -12.34
N ASP A 282 -4.73 -9.45 -12.29
CA ASP A 282 -5.05 -10.56 -13.17
C ASP A 282 -5.28 -10.07 -14.61
N GLU A 283 -4.26 -10.17 -15.46
CA GLU A 283 -4.36 -9.78 -16.87
C GLU A 283 -5.45 -10.54 -17.63
N GLY A 284 -5.74 -11.79 -17.27
CA GLY A 284 -6.78 -12.59 -17.91
C GLY A 284 -8.16 -11.97 -17.67
N CYS A 285 -8.41 -11.56 -16.43
CA CYS A 285 -9.62 -10.82 -16.05
C CYS A 285 -9.78 -9.52 -16.87
N LEU A 286 -8.72 -8.71 -16.96
CA LEU A 286 -8.76 -7.45 -17.72
C LEU A 286 -8.97 -7.67 -19.22
N LYS A 287 -8.26 -8.64 -19.81
CA LYS A 287 -8.39 -8.98 -21.24
C LYS A 287 -9.79 -9.46 -21.57
N ASN A 288 -10.38 -10.30 -20.72
CA ASN A 288 -11.75 -10.79 -20.90
C ASN A 288 -12.77 -9.66 -20.86
N LYS A 289 -12.58 -8.66 -19.99
CA LYS A 289 -13.54 -7.58 -19.78
C LYS A 289 -13.46 -6.46 -20.81
N PHE A 290 -12.25 -6.00 -21.13
CA PHE A 290 -12.07 -4.81 -21.98
C PHE A 290 -11.58 -5.13 -23.39
N LYS A 291 -11.13 -6.37 -23.65
CA LYS A 291 -10.31 -6.74 -24.82
C LYS A 291 -9.06 -5.84 -24.88
N GLU A 292 -8.10 -6.07 -25.76
CA GLU A 292 -6.87 -5.23 -25.82
C GLU A 292 -7.15 -3.82 -26.38
N SER A 293 -7.99 -3.06 -25.68
CA SER A 293 -8.48 -1.72 -26.00
C SER A 293 -7.75 -0.65 -25.18
N GLU A 294 -8.01 0.62 -25.46
CA GLU A 294 -7.49 1.74 -24.66
C GLU A 294 -7.87 1.61 -23.17
N SER A 295 -9.08 1.12 -22.88
CA SER A 295 -9.53 0.86 -21.51
C SER A 295 -8.68 -0.21 -20.82
N PHE A 296 -8.29 -1.28 -21.52
CA PHE A 296 -7.38 -2.29 -20.96
C PHE A 296 -6.06 -1.66 -20.50
N TYR A 297 -5.40 -0.90 -21.38
CA TYR A 297 -4.12 -0.26 -21.05
C TYR A 297 -4.30 0.79 -19.93
N HIS A 298 -5.40 1.53 -19.93
CA HIS A 298 -5.71 2.46 -18.86
C HIS A 298 -5.76 1.74 -17.50
N TYR A 299 -6.61 0.72 -17.35
CA TYR A 299 -6.76 0.00 -16.09
C TYR A 299 -5.50 -0.77 -15.70
N GLN A 300 -4.76 -1.35 -16.66
CA GLN A 300 -3.50 -2.02 -16.38
C GLN A 300 -2.50 -1.09 -15.67
N HIS A 301 -2.52 0.20 -15.99
CA HIS A 301 -1.61 1.20 -15.40
C HIS A 301 -2.16 1.91 -14.16
N THR A 302 -3.47 2.15 -14.07
CA THR A 302 -4.07 2.96 -12.99
C THR A 302 -4.62 2.13 -11.85
N LEU A 303 -5.13 0.93 -12.12
CA LEU A 303 -5.79 0.10 -11.12
C LEU A 303 -4.88 -0.30 -9.95
N PRO A 304 -3.59 -0.65 -10.12
CA PRO A 304 -2.71 -0.97 -9.00
C PRO A 304 -2.59 0.18 -8.00
N ALA A 305 -2.56 1.42 -8.49
CA ALA A 305 -2.51 2.60 -7.65
C ALA A 305 -3.83 2.81 -6.88
N ASN A 306 -4.96 2.62 -7.56
CA ASN A 306 -6.28 2.74 -6.95
C ASN A 306 -6.51 1.67 -5.87
N VAL A 307 -5.99 0.47 -6.08
CA VAL A 307 -6.01 -0.62 -5.09
C VAL A 307 -5.26 -0.22 -3.84
N ILE A 308 -3.98 0.15 -3.96
CA ILE A 308 -3.19 0.57 -2.80
C ILE A 308 -3.81 1.76 -2.10
N LYS A 309 -4.24 2.79 -2.85
CA LYS A 309 -4.94 3.95 -2.31
C LYS A 309 -6.16 3.54 -1.49
N SER A 310 -7.01 2.68 -2.06
CA SER A 310 -8.23 2.19 -1.41
C SER A 310 -7.91 1.43 -0.11
N LEU A 311 -6.95 0.52 -0.13
CA LEU A 311 -6.53 -0.23 1.06
C LEU A 311 -5.99 0.69 2.17
N LEU A 312 -5.29 1.77 1.80
CA LEU A 312 -4.82 2.77 2.76
C LEU A 312 -5.98 3.58 3.35
N LEU A 313 -7.01 3.92 2.55
CA LEU A 313 -8.19 4.66 3.00
C LEU A 313 -9.12 3.84 3.90
N LEU A 314 -9.15 2.51 3.77
CA LEU A 314 -9.92 1.62 4.67
C LEU A 314 -9.47 1.71 6.13
N ASN A 315 -8.24 2.17 6.37
CA ASN A 315 -7.65 2.35 7.70
C ASN A 315 -7.85 1.14 8.65
N THR A 316 -7.71 -0.08 8.10
CA THR A 316 -7.94 -1.34 8.82
C THR A 316 -6.64 -2.15 8.88
N PRO A 317 -5.65 -1.75 9.69
CA PRO A 317 -4.35 -2.42 9.75
C PRO A 317 -4.44 -3.89 10.20
N GLU A 318 -5.50 -4.27 10.90
CA GLU A 318 -5.75 -5.63 11.39
C GLU A 318 -5.89 -6.65 10.24
N MET A 319 -6.35 -6.24 9.06
CA MET A 319 -6.47 -7.12 7.89
C MET A 319 -5.10 -7.57 7.35
N PHE A 320 -4.01 -6.90 7.75
CA PHE A 320 -2.65 -7.27 7.39
C PHE A 320 -1.97 -8.16 8.44
N LYS A 321 -2.69 -8.64 9.45
CA LYS A 321 -2.17 -9.69 10.35
C LYS A 321 -1.82 -10.94 9.55
N PRO A 322 -0.78 -11.69 9.94
CA PRO A 322 -0.43 -13.01 9.42
C PRO A 322 -1.60 -14.01 9.34
N SER A 323 -2.44 -14.09 10.38
CA SER A 323 -3.76 -14.75 10.34
C SER A 323 -4.83 -13.78 10.85
N PRO A 324 -5.43 -12.96 9.97
CA PRO A 324 -6.43 -11.99 10.37
C PRO A 324 -7.75 -12.70 10.67
N LYS A 325 -8.26 -12.57 11.90
CA LYS A 325 -9.60 -13.09 12.20
C LYS A 325 -10.63 -12.13 11.66
N THR A 326 -11.65 -12.63 10.98
CA THR A 326 -12.73 -11.82 10.39
C THR A 326 -13.35 -10.83 11.39
N ALA A 327 -13.52 -11.22 12.65
CA ALA A 327 -14.01 -10.38 13.73
C ALA A 327 -13.16 -9.13 14.04
N GLU A 328 -11.89 -9.11 13.62
CA GLU A 328 -10.96 -8.03 13.95
C GLU A 328 -10.95 -6.90 12.91
N TYR A 329 -11.32 -7.21 11.66
CA TYR A 329 -11.28 -6.28 10.54
C TYR A 329 -12.65 -5.98 9.93
N ILE A 330 -13.67 -6.82 10.15
CA ILE A 330 -15.04 -6.55 9.71
C ILE A 330 -15.77 -5.67 10.71
N PHE A 331 -16.52 -4.70 10.18
CA PHE A 331 -17.36 -3.83 10.99
C PHE A 331 -18.76 -4.41 11.20
N HIS A 332 -19.30 -4.16 12.39
CA HIS A 332 -20.65 -4.49 12.80
C HIS A 332 -21.36 -3.21 13.25
N ASP A 333 -22.55 -2.95 12.70
CA ASP A 333 -23.41 -1.81 13.06
C ASP A 333 -24.49 -2.20 14.10
N LYS A 334 -24.59 -3.49 14.44
CA LYS A 334 -25.50 -4.04 15.46
C LYS A 334 -24.69 -4.58 16.63
N GLU A 335 -25.01 -4.11 17.83
CA GLU A 335 -24.42 -4.64 19.07
C GLU A 335 -24.73 -6.13 19.21
N GLY A 336 -23.74 -6.90 19.67
CA GLY A 336 -23.89 -8.35 19.88
C GLY A 336 -24.08 -9.17 18.61
N CYS A 337 -23.82 -8.62 17.42
CA CYS A 337 -24.06 -9.30 16.14
C CYS A 337 -23.41 -10.69 16.06
N ASN A 338 -22.16 -10.85 16.53
CA ASN A 338 -21.41 -12.11 16.50
C ASN A 338 -21.45 -12.89 15.16
N PHE A 339 -21.68 -12.20 14.03
CA PHE A 339 -21.93 -12.80 12.71
C PHE A 339 -23.21 -13.65 12.61
N GLU A 340 -24.20 -13.41 13.47
CA GLU A 340 -25.48 -14.09 13.48
C GLU A 340 -26.66 -13.17 13.13
N ASN A 341 -26.54 -11.86 13.40
CA ASN A 341 -27.63 -10.91 13.12
C ASN A 341 -27.76 -10.62 11.61
N PRO A 342 -28.83 -11.06 10.93
CA PRO A 342 -29.03 -10.92 9.47
C PRO A 342 -29.15 -9.48 8.98
N GLU A 343 -29.51 -8.55 9.87
CA GLU A 343 -29.66 -7.13 9.55
C GLU A 343 -28.34 -6.35 9.69
N CYS A 344 -27.29 -6.99 10.24
CA CYS A 344 -26.00 -6.36 10.42
C CYS A 344 -25.28 -6.22 9.07
N VAL A 345 -24.58 -5.09 8.88
CA VAL A 345 -23.73 -4.82 7.70
C VAL A 345 -22.67 -5.90 7.45
N CYS A 346 -22.29 -6.68 8.46
CA CYS A 346 -21.35 -7.79 8.31
C CYS A 346 -21.92 -9.00 7.55
N GLN A 347 -23.24 -9.14 7.42
CA GLN A 347 -23.90 -10.28 6.73
C GLN A 347 -24.04 -10.08 5.23
N HIS A 348 -23.93 -8.84 4.77
CA HIS A 348 -24.17 -8.49 3.38
C HIS A 348 -22.88 -8.48 2.55
N LYS A 349 -21.92 -9.34 2.90
CA LYS A 349 -20.68 -9.54 2.16
C LYS A 349 -20.91 -10.16 0.78
N ASN A 350 -22.09 -10.69 0.49
CA ASN A 350 -22.41 -11.29 -0.81
C ASN A 350 -23.11 -10.29 -1.74
N MET A 351 -22.50 -9.11 -1.94
CA MET A 351 -22.86 -8.25 -3.07
C MET A 351 -22.29 -8.92 -4.33
N GLU A 352 -23.17 -9.54 -5.13
CA GLU A 352 -22.86 -10.07 -6.47
C GLU A 352 -22.61 -8.96 -7.49
#